data_AF-A0A528DV95-F1
#
_entry.id   AF-A0A528DV95-F1
#
_cell.length_a   1.000
_cell.length_b   1.000
_cell.length_c   1.000
_cell.angle_alpha   90.00
_cell.angle_beta   90.00
_cell.angle_gamma   90.00
#
_symmetry.space_group_name_H-M   'P 1'
#
loop_
_entity.id
_entity.type
_entity.pdbx_description
1 polymer ?
#
loop_
_entity_poly.entity_id
_entity_poly.type
_entity_poly.pdbx_seq_one_letter_code
_entity_poly.pdbx_strand_id
1 'polypeptide(L)'
;MIDFGGRSVVVTGAAGGVGSALVAVLSACGARVIACDREGTDLTGAGIEEAHHFDLLDDDAVAAFAKRIGESAAPAAVISNAGWTRAETLADVSTIALDHE
;
A
#
# COMPACT_ATOMS: atom_id res chain seq x y z
N MET A 1 -6.23 10.20 -21.69
CA MET A 1 -6.78 9.62 -20.45
C MET A 1 -5.83 8.51 -20.02
N ILE A 2 -5.56 8.36 -18.73
CA ILE A 2 -4.64 7.32 -18.24
C ILE A 2 -5.37 5.96 -18.30
N ASP A 3 -4.71 4.95 -18.86
CA ASP A 3 -5.19 3.57 -18.94
C ASP A 3 -4.02 2.62 -18.63
N PHE A 4 -4.24 1.70 -17.68
CA PHE A 4 -3.27 0.68 -17.29
C PHE A 4 -3.37 -0.58 -18.16
N GLY A 5 -4.43 -0.75 -18.94
CA GLY A 5 -4.59 -1.89 -19.86
C GLY A 5 -4.55 -3.24 -19.15
N GLY A 6 -5.12 -3.34 -17.95
CA GLY A 6 -5.11 -4.55 -17.13
C GLY A 6 -3.78 -4.82 -16.41
N ARG A 7 -2.79 -3.92 -16.48
CA ARG A 7 -1.55 -4.09 -15.72
C ARG A 7 -1.79 -3.88 -14.22
N SER A 8 -1.00 -4.57 -13.40
CA SER A 8 -1.12 -4.47 -11.96
C SER A 8 -0.49 -3.18 -11.42
N VAL A 9 -1.09 -2.64 -10.36
CA VAL A 9 -0.55 -1.53 -9.58
C VAL A 9 -0.63 -1.90 -8.11
N VAL A 10 0.50 -1.81 -7.41
CA VAL A 10 0.56 -2.05 -5.97
C VAL A 10 0.26 -0.74 -5.24
N VAL A 11 -0.62 -0.78 -4.23
CA VAL A 11 -0.92 0.36 -3.36
C VAL A 11 -0.72 -0.07 -1.91
N THR A 12 0.19 0.60 -1.19
CA THR A 12 0.33 0.40 0.25
C THR A 12 -0.55 1.38 1.03
N GLY A 13 -1.02 0.99 2.22
CA GLY A 13 -1.97 1.80 2.99
C GLY A 13 -3.33 1.89 2.30
N ALA A 14 -3.70 0.84 1.56
CA ALA A 14 -4.85 0.81 0.66
C ALA A 14 -6.20 0.87 1.40
N ALA A 15 -6.26 0.48 2.67
CA ALA A 15 -7.47 0.60 3.49
C ALA A 15 -7.69 2.02 4.02
N GLY A 16 -6.65 2.88 3.97
CA GLY A 16 -6.71 4.26 4.43
C GLY A 16 -7.53 5.19 3.54
N GLY A 17 -7.75 6.44 3.99
CA GLY A 17 -8.56 7.41 3.27
C GLY A 17 -8.06 7.71 1.85
N VAL A 18 -6.78 8.05 1.70
CA VAL A 18 -6.18 8.27 0.36
C VAL A 18 -5.99 6.96 -0.39
N GLY A 19 -5.60 5.88 0.29
CA GLY A 19 -5.40 4.56 -0.31
C GLY A 19 -6.66 4.03 -0.99
N SER A 20 -7.81 4.09 -0.33
CA SER A 20 -9.09 3.66 -0.88
C SER A 20 -9.54 4.52 -2.07
N ALA A 21 -9.27 5.83 -2.03
CA ALA A 21 -9.50 6.72 -3.16
C ALA A 21 -8.60 6.37 -4.36
N LEU A 22 -7.32 6.04 -4.11
CA LEU A 22 -6.39 5.59 -5.14
C LEU A 22 -6.86 4.27 -5.77
N VAL A 23 -7.25 3.28 -4.96
CA VAL A 23 -7.80 2.00 -5.44
C VAL A 23 -8.96 2.24 -6.41
N ALA A 24 -9.93 3.09 -6.02
CA ALA A 24 -11.08 3.39 -6.85
C ALA A 24 -10.70 4.03 -8.19
N VAL A 25 -9.80 5.02 -8.18
CA VAL A 25 -9.36 5.72 -9.40
C VAL A 25 -8.54 4.80 -10.31
N LEU A 26 -7.61 4.02 -9.75
CA LEU A 26 -6.74 3.13 -10.52
C LEU A 26 -7.53 1.99 -11.16
N SER A 27 -8.47 1.40 -10.41
CA SER A 27 -9.38 0.39 -10.95
C SER A 27 -10.22 0.95 -12.11
N ALA A 28 -10.75 2.18 -11.98
CA ALA A 28 -11.46 2.85 -13.06
C ALA A 28 -10.56 3.15 -14.29
N CYS A 29 -9.25 3.31 -14.08
CA CYS A 29 -8.24 3.40 -15.14
C CYS A 29 -7.78 2.03 -15.67
N GLY A 30 -8.51 0.94 -15.38
CA GLY A 30 -8.20 -0.39 -15.90
C GLY A 30 -7.01 -1.08 -15.23
N ALA A 31 -6.58 -0.64 -14.05
CA ALA A 31 -5.54 -1.32 -13.30
C ALA A 31 -6.10 -2.54 -12.54
N ARG A 32 -5.30 -3.60 -12.44
CA ARG A 32 -5.51 -4.66 -11.45
C ARG A 32 -4.85 -4.23 -10.14
N VAL A 33 -5.64 -3.74 -9.20
CA VAL A 33 -5.08 -3.16 -7.97
C VAL A 33 -4.72 -4.27 -6.99
N ILE A 34 -3.44 -4.33 -6.62
CA ILE A 34 -2.91 -5.17 -5.55
C ILE A 34 -2.84 -4.29 -4.31
N ALA A 35 -3.75 -4.50 -3.38
CA ALA A 35 -3.91 -3.69 -2.17
C ALA A 35 -3.10 -4.29 -1.01
N CYS A 36 -2.30 -3.45 -0.36
CA CYS A 36 -1.47 -3.83 0.76
C CYS A 36 -1.75 -2.93 1.96
N ASP A 37 -1.88 -3.52 3.14
CA ASP A 37 -2.04 -2.79 4.40
C ASP A 37 -1.69 -3.71 5.59
N ARG A 38 -1.73 -3.18 6.81
CA ARG A 38 -1.42 -3.95 8.02
C ARG A 38 -2.55 -4.90 8.40
N GLU A 39 -2.23 -5.93 9.17
CA GLU A 39 -3.21 -6.86 9.73
C GLU A 39 -4.39 -6.15 10.41
N GLY A 40 -5.60 -6.70 10.21
CA GLY A 40 -6.84 -6.18 10.81
C GLY A 40 -7.50 -5.02 10.07
N THR A 41 -6.94 -4.52 8.97
CA THR A 41 -7.62 -3.54 8.10
C THR A 41 -8.51 -4.22 7.05
N ASP A 42 -9.57 -3.53 6.63
CA ASP A 42 -10.47 -4.01 5.58
C ASP A 42 -9.92 -3.75 4.18
N LEU A 43 -9.62 -4.83 3.45
CA LEU A 43 -9.20 -4.83 2.05
C LEU A 43 -10.22 -5.56 1.15
N THR A 44 -11.50 -5.53 1.50
CA THR A 44 -12.58 -6.15 0.72
C THR A 44 -13.32 -5.17 -0.21
N GLY A 45 -12.80 -3.93 -0.32
CA GLY A 45 -13.38 -2.86 -1.13
C GLY A 45 -13.42 -3.18 -2.63
N ALA A 46 -14.43 -2.62 -3.31
CA ALA A 46 -14.55 -2.74 -4.76
C ALA A 46 -13.33 -2.15 -5.49
N GLY A 47 -12.87 -2.83 -6.53
CA GLY A 47 -11.71 -2.43 -7.34
C GLY A 47 -10.38 -3.01 -6.87
N ILE A 48 -10.36 -3.76 -5.76
CA ILE A 48 -9.23 -4.58 -5.32
C ILE A 48 -9.28 -5.93 -6.04
N GLU A 49 -8.20 -6.31 -6.70
CA GLU A 49 -8.03 -7.62 -7.35
C GLU A 49 -7.36 -8.63 -6.40
N GLU A 50 -6.32 -8.17 -5.69
CA GLU A 50 -5.57 -8.98 -4.72
C GLU A 50 -5.37 -8.17 -3.44
N ALA A 51 -5.53 -8.82 -2.29
CA ALA A 51 -5.35 -8.21 -0.97
C ALA A 51 -4.22 -8.91 -0.22
N HIS A 52 -3.33 -8.12 0.39
CA HIS A 52 -2.19 -8.61 1.15
C HIS A 52 -2.07 -7.85 2.46
N HIS A 53 -1.98 -8.60 3.56
CA HIS A 53 -1.73 -8.05 4.88
C HIS A 53 -0.29 -8.35 5.30
N PHE A 54 0.46 -7.30 5.62
CA PHE A 54 1.81 -7.39 6.17
C PHE A 54 2.24 -6.03 6.74
N ASP A 55 3.25 -6.04 7.61
CA ASP A 55 3.87 -4.82 8.09
C ASP A 55 4.98 -4.38 7.12
N LEU A 56 4.97 -3.10 6.73
CA LEU A 56 6.01 -2.53 5.88
C LEU A 56 7.32 -2.28 6.63
N LEU A 57 7.30 -2.31 7.96
CA LEU A 57 8.49 -2.25 8.80
C LEU A 57 9.18 -3.62 8.93
N ASP A 58 8.58 -4.69 8.41
CA ASP A 58 9.17 -6.02 8.36
C ASP A 58 9.81 -6.25 6.98
N ASP A 59 11.13 -6.09 6.92
CA ASP A 59 11.93 -6.25 5.69
C ASP A 59 11.76 -7.64 5.06
N ASP A 60 11.64 -8.71 5.87
CA ASP A 60 11.47 -10.07 5.37
C ASP A 60 10.08 -10.24 4.75
N ALA A 61 9.04 -9.67 5.36
CA ALA A 61 7.69 -9.67 4.81
C ALA A 61 7.61 -8.89 3.49
N VAL A 62 8.24 -7.71 3.43
CA VAL A 62 8.33 -6.89 2.21
C VAL A 62 9.06 -7.66 1.10
N ALA A 63 10.19 -8.29 1.41
CA ALA A 63 10.96 -9.07 0.43
C ALA A 63 10.16 -10.29 -0.09
N ALA A 64 9.47 -11.00 0.80
CA ALA A 64 8.61 -12.13 0.44
C ALA A 64 7.44 -11.69 -0.47
N PHE A 65 6.80 -10.57 -0.14
CA PHE A 65 5.74 -9.98 -0.96
C PHE A 65 6.27 -9.57 -2.34
N ALA A 66 7.37 -8.81 -2.39
CA ALA A 66 7.99 -8.35 -3.64
C ALA A 66 8.37 -9.52 -4.56
N LYS A 67 8.93 -10.60 -3.98
CA LYS A 67 9.22 -11.82 -4.72
C LYS A 67 7.95 -12.42 -5.31
N ARG A 68 6.91 -12.60 -4.50
CA ARG A 68 5.63 -13.20 -4.93
C ARG A 68 4.97 -12.43 -6.07
N ILE A 69 4.87 -11.10 -5.97
CA ILE A 69 4.25 -10.29 -7.03
C ILE A 69 5.11 -10.26 -8.31
N GLY A 70 6.43 -10.40 -8.16
CA GLY A 70 7.37 -10.47 -9.27
C GLY A 70 7.34 -11.78 -10.07
N GLU A 71 6.82 -12.88 -9.49
CA GLU A 71 6.75 -14.19 -10.16
C GLU A 71 5.77 -14.23 -11.33
N SER A 72 4.73 -13.38 -11.32
CA SER A 72 3.74 -13.31 -12.41
C SER A 72 4.18 -12.33 -13.49
N ALA A 73 4.17 -11.05 -13.18
CA ALA A 73 4.64 -9.96 -14.02
C ALA A 73 4.91 -8.75 -13.13
N ALA A 74 6.00 -8.03 -13.40
CA ALA A 74 6.31 -6.81 -12.66
C ALA A 74 5.12 -5.82 -12.71
N PRO A 75 4.71 -5.24 -11.57
CA PRO A 75 3.70 -4.19 -11.54
C PRO A 75 4.09 -3.02 -12.45
N ALA A 76 3.10 -2.37 -13.06
CA ALA A 76 3.32 -1.15 -13.83
C ALA A 76 3.70 0.04 -12.92
N ALA A 77 3.27 0.00 -11.67
CA ALA A 77 3.61 0.99 -10.65
C ALA A 77 3.49 0.40 -9.24
N VAL A 78 4.24 0.99 -8.31
CA VAL A 78 4.09 0.81 -6.87
C VAL A 78 3.84 2.18 -6.27
N ILE A 79 2.75 2.32 -5.52
CA ILE A 79 2.39 3.55 -4.82
C ILE A 79 2.66 3.35 -3.33
N SER A 80 3.77 3.92 -2.87
CA SER A 80 4.12 4.01 -1.45
C SER A 80 3.25 5.08 -0.78
N ASN A 81 2.03 4.71 -0.43
CA ASN A 81 1.03 5.59 0.20
C ASN A 81 0.89 5.34 1.70
N ALA A 82 1.23 4.13 2.17
CA ALA A 82 1.23 3.85 3.61
C ALA A 82 2.08 4.86 4.35
N GLY A 83 1.50 5.42 5.40
CA GLY A 83 2.12 6.44 6.22
C GLY A 83 1.09 6.97 7.18
N TRP A 84 1.57 7.37 8.34
CA TRP A 84 0.80 8.08 9.34
C TRP A 84 1.74 9.09 9.99
N THR A 85 1.18 9.98 10.79
CA THR A 85 1.95 11.00 11.48
C THR A 85 1.49 11.06 12.92
N ARG A 86 2.43 11.12 13.85
CA ARG A 86 2.14 11.57 15.21
C ARG A 86 2.32 13.08 15.30
N ALA A 87 1.35 13.73 15.94
CA ALA A 87 1.38 15.17 16.12
C ALA A 87 1.94 15.51 17.51
N GLU A 88 3.14 16.08 17.55
CA GLU A 88 3.78 16.59 18.77
C GLU A 88 4.76 17.72 18.43
N THR A 89 5.25 18.42 19.46
CA THR A 89 6.27 19.45 19.27
C THR A 89 7.68 18.85 19.30
N LEU A 90 8.65 19.55 18.71
CA LEU A 90 10.06 19.14 18.79
C LEU A 90 10.59 19.06 20.22
N ALA A 91 9.99 19.81 21.17
CA ALA A 91 10.39 19.74 22.58
C ALA A 91 9.85 18.48 23.28
N ASP A 92 8.77 17.89 22.76
CA ASP A 92 8.08 16.75 23.38
C ASP A 92 8.46 15.41 22.74
N VAL A 93 9.07 15.42 21.54
CA VAL A 93 9.48 14.21 20.84
C VAL A 93 10.70 13.56 21.50
N SER A 94 10.62 12.24 21.71
CA SER A 94 11.74 11.42 22.19
C SER A 94 12.49 10.77 21.02
N THR A 95 13.74 10.37 21.21
CA THR A 95 14.48 9.60 20.19
C THR A 95 13.81 8.27 19.89
N ILE A 96 13.25 7.61 20.92
CA ILE A 96 12.47 6.38 20.76
C ILE A 96 11.25 6.62 19.85
N ALA A 97 10.57 7.75 20.01
CA ALA A 97 9.46 8.09 19.14
C ALA A 97 9.92 8.29 17.68
N LEU A 98 11.06 8.95 17.47
CA LEU A 98 11.63 9.17 16.13
C LEU A 98 12.10 7.88 15.46
N ASP A 99 12.69 6.94 16.20
CA ASP A 99 13.26 5.70 15.66
C ASP A 99 12.18 4.65 15.29
N HIS A 100 10.93 4.87 15.70
CA HIS A 100 9.80 3.93 15.49
C HIS A 100 8.65 4.53 14.65
N GLU A 101 8.87 5.68 14.02
CA GLU A 101 7.99 6.24 12.96
C GLU A 101 8.48 5.80 11.57
#